data_AF-A0AAJ0C3V9-F1
#
_entry.id   AF-A0AAJ0C3V9-F1
#
_cell.length_a   1.000
_cell.length_b   1.000
_cell.length_c   1.000
_cell.angle_alpha   90.00
_cell.angle_beta   90.00
_cell.angle_gamma   90.00
#
_symmetry.space_group_name_H-M   'P 1'
#
loop_
_entity.id
_entity.type
_entity.pdbx_description
1 polymer ?
#
loop_
_entity_poly.entity_id
_entity_poly.type
_entity_poly.pdbx_seq_one_letter_code
_entity_poly.pdbx_strand_id
1 'polypeptide(L)'
;MAAELSNDAPRAAAPALNGTPYISNPLSKKLHGRAFYESIGSPKFVIAPMVDQSEFAWRMLSRSFLPPSQRSKILAYSPMLHARLFAESQKYRDTHFQPTREPLGATPQSPGTLASLTPWLDGNPSIDRPLFVQFCANDPDTLLAAARLVAPYCDAVDLNLGCPQGIARKGRYGAFLQEDQDLVYRLVNTLHANLAVPVTAKIRVLDTPEATLAYARNVLAAGASVLAVHGRRREQKGHMTGLADWAAVRHLRDNLPPDTVLFANGNVLRHDDLERCLAATGADAVMSAEGHLSDPAIFATPPGLGVDEEGRKEYWRGRDGRGGWRVDAVFRRYLDILHRYALDAEPPARRPLFVPGDDAGWLVPAAATKAAEGTEATARGGDGDGQPPSKKRKRDPVSKAVAAAQAGPNLSATQAHLFHLLRHFVTRHTDVRDALARARSGELAVLERILDTVERRVAEGLVEYEHTGGACVEEDGKGEAEGEEVVVEEEDGDYHDAESSVKAVRECRRPWWVAQPIIRPLPKEAIAKGAITLKKAKAGAGGGGEGKGKGKGERGPESASAVDVKEGAGDVGGGVGPGRSNNGAEAALERKISFPDSLSGKKNPEKPRTQEV
;
A
#
# COMPACT_ATOMS: atom_id res chain seq x y z
N MET A 1 -39.72 56.67 -42.93
CA MET A 1 -40.75 56.22 -41.98
C MET A 1 -40.59 54.71 -41.82
N ALA A 2 -40.43 54.25 -40.56
CA ALA A 2 -40.54 52.88 -40.01
C ALA A 2 -39.78 51.73 -40.74
N ALA A 3 -38.77 51.02 -40.20
CA ALA A 3 -38.40 50.55 -38.86
C ALA A 3 -39.33 49.47 -38.24
N GLU A 4 -38.94 48.20 -38.36
CA GLU A 4 -39.23 47.07 -37.44
C GLU A 4 -38.01 46.13 -37.46
N LEU A 5 -37.14 46.18 -36.43
CA LEU A 5 -37.06 45.34 -35.21
C LEU A 5 -36.14 44.11 -35.36
N SER A 6 -34.87 44.34 -35.00
CA SER A 6 -33.85 43.36 -34.65
C SER A 6 -34.09 42.79 -33.25
N ASN A 7 -33.84 41.50 -33.06
CA ASN A 7 -33.68 40.90 -31.73
C ASN A 7 -32.56 39.85 -31.77
N ASP A 8 -31.32 40.33 -31.67
CA ASP A 8 -30.13 39.48 -31.50
C ASP A 8 -29.44 39.92 -30.21
N ALA A 9 -29.48 39.06 -29.20
CA ALA A 9 -28.82 39.26 -27.91
C ALA A 9 -27.69 38.22 -27.76
N PRO A 10 -26.43 38.62 -27.61
CA PRO A 10 -25.31 37.69 -27.47
C PRO A 10 -25.30 37.02 -26.10
N ARG A 11 -25.12 35.70 -26.10
CA ARG A 11 -24.95 34.88 -24.90
C ARG A 11 -23.61 35.22 -24.25
N ALA A 12 -23.67 35.78 -23.04
CA ALA A 12 -22.50 36.31 -22.31
C ALA A 12 -21.41 35.25 -22.09
N ALA A 13 -20.18 35.61 -22.46
CA ALA A 13 -18.96 34.87 -22.17
C ALA A 13 -18.63 34.92 -20.67
N ALA A 14 -18.24 33.77 -20.10
CA ALA A 14 -17.77 33.67 -18.73
C ALA A 14 -16.36 34.30 -18.58
N PRO A 15 -16.07 35.00 -17.46
CA PRO A 15 -14.83 35.77 -17.31
C PRO A 15 -13.62 34.87 -17.01
N ALA A 16 -12.50 35.17 -17.66
CA ALA A 16 -11.20 34.56 -17.42
C ALA A 16 -10.63 35.01 -16.06
N LEU A 17 -10.28 34.05 -15.21
CA LEU A 17 -9.56 34.28 -13.95
C LEU A 17 -8.05 34.15 -14.22
N ASN A 18 -7.36 35.30 -14.28
CA ASN A 18 -5.90 35.36 -14.32
C ASN A 18 -5.33 35.32 -12.90
N GLY A 19 -4.47 34.34 -12.61
CA GLY A 19 -3.62 34.31 -11.43
C GLY A 19 -3.48 32.92 -10.78
N THR A 20 -2.60 32.07 -11.32
CA THR A 20 -2.19 30.78 -10.72
C THR A 20 -0.70 30.53 -10.97
N PRO A 21 0.08 30.03 -9.99
CA PRO A 21 1.36 29.40 -10.29
C PRO A 21 1.06 28.00 -10.85
N TYR A 22 1.57 27.74 -12.06
CA TYR A 22 1.21 26.63 -12.97
C TYR A 22 -0.11 26.80 -13.72
N ILE A 23 -0.20 27.89 -14.49
CA ILE A 23 -0.90 27.86 -15.78
C ILE A 23 -0.03 27.00 -16.70
N SER A 24 -0.49 25.79 -17.05
CA SER A 24 -0.05 25.18 -18.29
C SER A 24 -0.41 26.17 -19.40
N ASN A 25 0.62 26.73 -20.02
CA ASN A 25 0.46 27.60 -21.17
C ASN A 25 -0.46 26.85 -22.16
N PRO A 26 -1.56 27.42 -22.69
CA PRO A 26 -2.42 26.76 -23.67
C PRO A 26 -1.65 26.28 -24.93
N LEU A 27 -0.39 26.73 -25.06
CA LEU A 27 0.58 26.38 -26.10
C LEU A 27 1.56 25.26 -25.72
N SER A 28 1.62 24.76 -24.47
CA SER A 28 2.54 23.67 -24.12
C SER A 28 1.89 22.32 -24.42
N LYS A 29 2.38 21.63 -25.45
CA LYS A 29 1.99 20.28 -25.82
C LYS A 29 2.12 19.34 -24.61
N LYS A 30 1.04 18.62 -24.28
CA LYS A 30 1.05 17.52 -23.27
C LYS A 30 2.18 16.55 -23.62
N LEU A 31 3.17 16.43 -22.75
CA LEU A 31 4.24 15.43 -22.91
C LEU A 31 3.63 14.03 -22.77
N HIS A 32 4.21 13.07 -23.48
CA HIS A 32 3.69 11.70 -23.53
C HIS A 32 4.86 10.71 -23.66
N GLY A 33 4.65 9.47 -23.24
CA GLY A 33 5.63 8.39 -23.34
C GLY A 33 6.97 8.74 -22.65
N ARG A 34 8.07 8.40 -23.32
CA ARG A 34 9.44 8.67 -22.86
C ARG A 34 9.70 10.14 -22.52
N ALA A 35 9.24 11.06 -23.37
CA ALA A 35 9.47 12.50 -23.17
C ALA A 35 8.85 13.00 -21.86
N PHE A 36 7.68 12.47 -21.48
CA PHE A 36 7.10 12.74 -20.17
C PHE A 36 7.97 12.15 -19.04
N TYR A 37 8.35 10.87 -19.14
CA TYR A 37 9.16 10.21 -18.13
C TYR A 37 10.50 10.92 -17.88
N GLU A 38 11.15 11.39 -18.94
CA GLU A 38 12.38 12.20 -18.87
C GLU A 38 12.14 13.56 -18.22
N SER A 39 11.00 14.21 -18.50
CA SER A 39 10.66 15.51 -17.91
C SER A 39 10.50 15.48 -16.38
N ILE A 40 10.15 14.32 -15.81
CA ILE A 40 10.08 14.12 -14.35
C ILE A 40 11.38 13.55 -13.76
N GLY A 41 12.46 13.54 -14.54
CA GLY A 41 13.80 13.13 -14.09
C GLY A 41 14.10 11.63 -14.21
N SER A 42 13.30 10.88 -14.99
CA SER A 42 13.46 9.43 -15.20
C SER A 42 13.67 8.64 -13.89
N PRO A 43 12.76 8.75 -12.90
CA PRO A 43 12.93 8.09 -11.61
C PRO A 43 12.99 6.58 -11.77
N LYS A 44 14.06 5.96 -11.27
CA LYS A 44 14.27 4.50 -11.34
C LYS A 44 13.60 3.73 -10.21
N PHE A 45 13.24 4.42 -9.13
CA PHE A 45 12.70 3.81 -7.92
C PHE A 45 11.26 4.26 -7.70
N VAL A 46 10.37 3.29 -7.51
CA VAL A 46 8.92 3.54 -7.46
C VAL A 46 8.30 2.94 -6.20
N ILE A 47 7.65 3.76 -5.38
CA ILE A 47 6.76 3.29 -4.31
C ILE A 47 5.44 2.87 -4.95
N ALA A 48 5.06 1.60 -4.77
CA ALA A 48 3.83 1.05 -5.33
C ALA A 48 2.56 1.70 -4.73
N PRO A 49 1.43 1.71 -5.49
CA PRO A 49 0.13 2.04 -4.93
C PRO A 49 -0.31 0.92 -3.98
N MET A 50 -0.56 1.28 -2.72
CA MET A 50 -0.97 0.35 -1.67
C MET A 50 -2.09 0.99 -0.84
N VAL A 51 -3.26 0.37 -0.82
CA VAL A 51 -4.43 0.87 -0.08
C VAL A 51 -4.13 0.89 1.41
N ASP A 52 -4.37 2.02 2.09
CA ASP A 52 -4.08 2.26 3.51
C ASP A 52 -2.59 2.09 3.88
N GLN A 53 -1.68 2.28 2.91
CA GLN A 53 -0.25 1.95 3.05
C GLN A 53 0.70 2.86 2.25
N SER A 54 0.19 3.80 1.47
CA SER A 54 1.00 4.65 0.58
C SER A 54 0.60 6.12 0.68
N GLU A 55 0.06 6.52 1.82
CA GLU A 55 -0.29 7.89 2.16
C GLU A 55 0.95 8.79 2.17
N PHE A 56 0.73 10.10 2.08
CA PHE A 56 1.77 11.12 2.07
C PHE A 56 2.88 10.88 3.11
N ALA A 57 2.52 10.62 4.37
CA ALA A 57 3.50 10.43 5.44
C ALA A 57 4.43 9.24 5.20
N TRP A 58 3.92 8.15 4.63
CA TRP A 58 4.74 6.98 4.28
C TRP A 58 5.64 7.24 3.07
N ARG A 59 5.13 7.95 2.06
CA ARG A 59 5.95 8.40 0.92
C ARG A 59 7.08 9.31 1.37
N MET A 60 6.80 10.24 2.27
CA MET A 60 7.78 11.13 2.89
C MET A 60 8.80 10.36 3.73
N LEU A 61 8.37 9.34 4.47
CA LEU A 61 9.27 8.48 5.24
C LEU A 61 10.31 7.84 4.31
N SER A 62 9.89 7.29 3.18
CA SER A 62 10.84 6.70 2.24
C SER A 62 11.82 7.74 1.65
N ARG A 63 11.31 8.89 1.22
CA ARG A 63 12.17 9.98 0.70
C ARG A 63 13.12 10.55 1.75
N SER A 64 12.78 10.48 3.03
CA SER A 64 13.61 11.03 4.11
C SER A 64 14.97 10.33 4.24
N PHE A 65 15.09 9.08 3.78
CA PHE A 65 16.35 8.33 3.78
C PHE A 65 17.30 8.78 2.67
N LEU A 66 16.84 9.62 1.74
CA LEU A 66 17.64 10.17 0.67
C LEU A 66 18.06 11.62 0.96
N PRO A 67 19.26 12.03 0.53
CA PRO A 67 19.66 13.43 0.53
C PRO A 67 18.62 14.30 -0.21
N PRO A 68 18.41 15.57 0.18
CA PRO A 68 17.41 16.44 -0.44
C PRO A 68 17.47 16.48 -1.97
N SER A 69 18.66 16.49 -2.57
CA SER A 69 18.87 16.50 -4.03
C SER A 69 18.47 15.22 -4.75
N GLN A 70 18.20 14.13 -4.02
CA GLN A 70 17.86 12.82 -4.58
C GLN A 70 16.43 12.39 -4.27
N ARG A 71 15.67 13.14 -3.45
CA ARG A 71 14.30 12.77 -3.06
C ARG A 71 13.34 12.66 -4.24
N SER A 72 13.54 13.49 -5.26
CA SER A 72 12.76 13.46 -6.51
C SER A 72 13.07 12.25 -7.40
N LYS A 73 14.14 11.49 -7.12
CA LYS A 73 14.44 10.23 -7.83
C LYS A 73 13.50 9.08 -7.43
N ILE A 74 12.74 9.25 -6.34
CA ILE A 74 11.67 8.35 -5.95
C ILE A 74 10.35 8.89 -6.50
N LEU A 75 9.81 8.16 -7.46
CA LEU A 75 8.42 8.29 -7.85
C LEU A 75 7.55 7.54 -6.85
N ALA A 76 6.43 8.12 -6.50
CA ALA A 76 5.48 7.44 -5.63
C ALA A 76 4.09 7.43 -6.24
N TYR A 77 3.31 6.44 -5.82
CA TYR A 77 1.89 6.37 -6.13
C TYR A 77 1.07 6.73 -4.90
N SER A 78 -0.11 7.31 -5.10
CA SER A 78 -1.13 7.37 -4.06
C SER A 78 -1.67 5.97 -3.72
N PRO A 79 -2.40 5.81 -2.60
CA PRO A 79 -3.31 4.68 -2.44
C PRO A 79 -4.28 4.61 -3.63
N MET A 80 -4.78 3.42 -3.93
CA MET A 80 -5.79 3.24 -4.97
C MET A 80 -7.12 3.88 -4.53
N LEU A 81 -7.57 4.90 -5.28
CA LEU A 81 -8.79 5.65 -4.99
C LEU A 81 -9.97 5.11 -5.82
N HIS A 82 -11.14 4.97 -5.21
CA HIS A 82 -12.33 4.55 -5.96
C HIS A 82 -12.94 5.74 -6.70
N ALA A 83 -12.91 5.75 -8.04
CA ALA A 83 -13.29 6.92 -8.84
C ALA A 83 -14.71 7.43 -8.54
N ARG A 84 -15.72 6.54 -8.50
CA ARG A 84 -17.11 6.92 -8.16
C ARG A 84 -17.22 7.62 -6.80
N LEU A 85 -16.69 7.00 -5.74
CA LEU A 85 -16.73 7.59 -4.40
C LEU A 85 -15.95 8.91 -4.35
N PHE A 86 -14.83 8.98 -5.07
CA PHE A 86 -14.01 10.19 -5.14
C PHE A 86 -14.71 11.34 -5.87
N ALA A 87 -15.46 11.07 -6.94
CA ALA A 87 -16.24 12.08 -7.66
C ALA A 87 -17.45 12.54 -6.82
N GLU A 88 -18.19 11.61 -6.24
CA GLU A 88 -19.50 11.89 -5.64
C GLU A 88 -19.44 12.33 -4.16
N SER A 89 -18.41 11.91 -3.39
CA SER A 89 -18.39 12.09 -1.94
C SER A 89 -17.23 12.98 -1.47
N GLN A 90 -17.56 14.19 -1.00
CA GLN A 90 -16.58 15.07 -0.35
C GLN A 90 -15.90 14.39 0.83
N LYS A 91 -16.68 13.70 1.67
CA LYS A 91 -16.14 12.96 2.82
C LYS A 91 -15.10 11.93 2.41
N TYR A 92 -15.32 11.22 1.28
CA TYR A 92 -14.35 10.25 0.78
C TYR A 92 -13.06 10.94 0.34
N ARG A 93 -13.14 12.09 -0.34
CA ARG A 93 -11.96 12.88 -0.72
C ARG A 93 -11.16 13.32 0.51
N ASP A 94 -11.84 13.93 1.48
CA ASP A 94 -11.21 14.49 2.69
C ASP A 94 -10.45 13.44 3.51
N THR A 95 -10.90 12.18 3.49
CA THR A 95 -10.26 11.08 4.23
C THR A 95 -9.22 10.29 3.42
N HIS A 96 -9.01 10.58 2.13
CA HIS A 96 -8.10 9.80 1.28
C HIS A 96 -7.08 10.64 0.48
N PHE A 97 -7.31 11.95 0.28
CA PHE A 97 -6.41 12.79 -0.52
C PHE A 97 -6.48 14.26 -0.07
N GLN A 98 -5.37 14.81 0.40
CA GLN A 98 -5.25 16.15 1.01
C GLN A 98 -4.23 17.05 0.28
N PRO A 99 -4.54 17.49 -0.95
CA PRO A 99 -3.62 18.32 -1.72
C PRO A 99 -3.59 19.79 -1.26
N THR A 100 -4.65 20.24 -0.60
CA THR A 100 -4.86 21.60 -0.07
C THR A 100 -5.43 21.52 1.33
N ARG A 101 -5.36 22.61 2.11
CA ARG A 101 -5.99 22.67 3.44
C ARG A 101 -7.51 22.72 3.33
N GLU A 102 -8.02 23.36 2.29
CA GLU A 102 -9.43 23.42 1.97
C GLU A 102 -9.90 22.11 1.32
N PRO A 103 -11.14 21.65 1.61
CA PRO A 103 -11.70 20.46 0.98
C PRO A 103 -11.75 20.55 -0.55
N LEU A 104 -11.30 19.49 -1.22
CA LEU A 104 -11.23 19.45 -2.68
C LEU A 104 -12.63 19.45 -3.30
N GLY A 105 -12.93 20.44 -4.14
CA GLY A 105 -14.24 20.61 -4.77
C GLY A 105 -15.26 21.39 -3.93
N ALA A 106 -14.83 22.02 -2.82
CA ALA A 106 -15.68 22.97 -2.09
C ALA A 106 -16.08 24.15 -3.00
N THR A 107 -17.36 24.50 -3.01
CA THR A 107 -17.84 25.71 -3.68
C THR A 107 -17.25 26.95 -3.00
N PRO A 108 -16.68 27.92 -3.74
CA PRO A 108 -16.23 29.17 -3.16
C PRO A 108 -17.40 29.83 -2.43
N GLN A 109 -17.23 30.09 -1.13
CA GLN A 109 -18.28 30.72 -0.32
C GLN A 109 -18.50 32.20 -0.67
N SER A 110 -17.69 32.77 -1.57
CA SER A 110 -17.85 34.13 -2.07
C SER A 110 -17.26 34.28 -3.49
N PRO A 111 -17.92 34.99 -4.41
CA PRO A 111 -17.33 35.34 -5.70
C PRO A 111 -16.17 36.32 -5.45
N GLY A 112 -14.93 35.88 -5.68
CA GLY A 112 -13.73 36.73 -5.57
C GLY A 112 -12.64 36.22 -4.63
N THR A 113 -12.95 35.30 -3.71
CA THR A 113 -11.90 34.53 -3.02
C THR A 113 -11.56 33.35 -3.91
N LEU A 114 -10.51 33.49 -4.73
CA LEU A 114 -9.76 32.33 -5.20
C LEU A 114 -9.43 31.54 -3.93
N ALA A 115 -9.98 30.34 -3.76
CA ALA A 115 -9.59 29.48 -2.65
C ALA A 115 -8.07 29.52 -2.60
N SER A 116 -7.47 29.70 -1.43
CA SER A 116 -6.04 29.63 -1.30
C SER A 116 -5.66 28.20 -1.67
N LEU A 117 -5.36 27.95 -2.96
CA LEU A 117 -4.93 26.67 -3.53
C LEU A 117 -3.49 26.36 -3.08
N THR A 118 -3.17 26.72 -1.84
CA THR A 118 -1.86 26.55 -1.24
C THR A 118 -1.62 25.05 -1.15
N PRO A 119 -0.62 24.51 -1.87
CA PRO A 119 -0.29 23.10 -1.81
C PRO A 119 0.03 22.70 -0.37
N TRP A 120 -0.50 21.57 0.09
CA TRP A 120 -0.34 21.09 1.46
C TRP A 120 0.41 19.77 1.53
N LEU A 121 -0.27 18.62 1.44
CA LEU A 121 0.35 17.30 1.60
C LEU A 121 0.45 16.57 0.26
N ASP A 122 -0.63 15.93 -0.17
CA ASP A 122 -0.62 15.06 -1.34
C ASP A 122 -0.33 15.87 -2.61
N GLY A 123 0.75 15.51 -3.30
CA GLY A 123 1.09 16.13 -4.57
C GLY A 123 1.68 17.53 -4.45
N ASN A 124 2.07 17.94 -3.24
CA ASN A 124 2.76 19.20 -3.00
C ASN A 124 4.06 19.24 -3.85
N PRO A 125 4.21 20.24 -4.76
CA PRO A 125 5.35 20.31 -5.68
C PRO A 125 6.72 20.35 -5.02
N SER A 126 6.81 20.82 -3.77
CA SER A 126 8.09 20.98 -3.07
C SER A 126 8.56 19.73 -2.33
N ILE A 127 7.65 18.81 -1.98
CA ILE A 127 7.96 17.71 -1.05
C ILE A 127 7.42 16.34 -1.48
N ASP A 128 6.35 16.27 -2.28
CA ASP A 128 5.68 15.00 -2.58
C ASP A 128 5.72 14.58 -4.06
N ARG A 129 6.39 15.34 -4.92
CA ARG A 129 6.55 15.03 -6.36
C ARG A 129 7.91 14.38 -6.69
N PRO A 130 7.98 13.47 -7.68
CA PRO A 130 6.88 13.07 -8.58
C PRO A 130 5.86 12.11 -7.93
N LEU A 131 4.57 12.35 -8.19
CA LEU A 131 3.43 11.59 -7.67
C LEU A 131 2.47 11.19 -8.79
N PHE A 132 2.15 9.89 -8.88
CA PHE A 132 1.08 9.37 -9.71
C PHE A 132 -0.15 9.05 -8.85
N VAL A 133 -1.32 9.57 -9.21
CA VAL A 133 -2.55 9.31 -8.46
C VAL A 133 -3.33 8.18 -9.13
N GLN A 134 -3.52 7.08 -8.42
CA GLN A 134 -4.12 5.87 -8.97
C GLN A 134 -5.62 5.77 -8.65
N PHE A 135 -6.43 5.50 -9.67
CA PHE A 135 -7.85 5.17 -9.52
C PHE A 135 -8.15 3.71 -9.84
N CYS A 136 -9.19 3.18 -9.21
CA CYS A 136 -10.00 2.09 -9.77
C CYS A 136 -11.34 2.62 -10.28
N ALA A 137 -11.76 2.11 -11.43
CA ALA A 137 -13.01 2.48 -12.09
C ALA A 137 -13.43 1.43 -13.10
N ASN A 138 -14.66 1.53 -13.58
CA ASN A 138 -15.22 0.73 -14.66
C ASN A 138 -16.18 1.53 -15.55
N ASP A 139 -16.25 2.85 -15.36
CA ASP A 139 -17.05 3.78 -16.14
C ASP A 139 -16.16 4.97 -16.56
N PRO A 140 -15.98 5.25 -17.86
CA PRO A 140 -15.09 6.30 -18.35
C PRO A 140 -15.44 7.71 -17.89
N ASP A 141 -16.73 8.06 -17.83
CA ASP A 141 -17.16 9.42 -17.47
C ASP A 141 -16.95 9.69 -15.98
N THR A 142 -17.31 8.72 -15.13
CA THR A 142 -17.06 8.78 -13.68
C THR A 142 -15.56 8.84 -13.39
N LEU A 143 -14.75 8.06 -14.10
CA LEU A 143 -13.29 8.10 -13.98
C LEU A 143 -12.73 9.48 -14.35
N LEU A 144 -13.19 10.06 -15.45
CA LEU A 144 -12.76 11.40 -15.88
C LEU A 144 -13.16 12.49 -14.88
N ALA A 145 -14.38 12.42 -14.34
CA ALA A 145 -14.85 13.36 -13.32
C ALA A 145 -13.96 13.35 -12.08
N ALA A 146 -13.59 12.16 -11.59
CA ALA A 146 -12.66 12.02 -10.46
C ALA A 146 -11.24 12.49 -10.81
N ALA A 147 -10.74 12.12 -11.98
CA ALA A 147 -9.38 12.43 -12.41
C ALA A 147 -9.14 13.94 -12.58
N ARG A 148 -10.13 14.69 -13.05
CA ARG A 148 -10.06 16.16 -13.16
C ARG A 148 -9.83 16.87 -11.83
N LEU A 149 -10.29 16.28 -10.72
CA LEU A 149 -10.11 16.86 -9.39
C LEU A 149 -8.66 16.73 -8.89
N VAL A 150 -7.93 15.68 -9.30
CA VAL A 150 -6.55 15.43 -8.84
C VAL A 150 -5.48 15.90 -9.82
N ALA A 151 -5.82 16.07 -11.11
CA ALA A 151 -4.88 16.42 -12.17
C ALA A 151 -3.97 17.64 -11.87
N PRO A 152 -4.42 18.72 -11.19
CA PRO A 152 -3.52 19.82 -10.82
C PRO A 152 -2.46 19.44 -9.78
N TYR A 153 -2.69 18.37 -9.02
CA TYR A 153 -1.92 17.96 -7.86
C TYR A 153 -1.11 16.68 -8.10
N CYS A 154 -0.91 16.26 -9.34
CA CYS A 154 -0.07 15.10 -9.66
C CYS A 154 0.68 15.29 -10.96
N ASP A 155 1.64 14.39 -11.21
CA ASP A 155 2.41 14.35 -12.44
C ASP A 155 1.77 13.42 -13.49
N ALA A 156 0.99 12.43 -13.04
CA ALA A 156 0.13 11.62 -13.88
C ALA A 156 -1.08 11.06 -13.12
N VAL A 157 -2.12 10.69 -13.86
CA VAL A 157 -3.23 9.88 -13.37
C VAL A 157 -3.04 8.43 -13.83
N ASP A 158 -3.10 7.48 -12.90
CA ASP A 158 -2.90 6.07 -13.17
C ASP A 158 -4.21 5.27 -13.07
N LEU A 159 -4.41 4.30 -13.96
CA LEU A 159 -5.51 3.34 -13.86
C LEU A 159 -5.03 1.99 -13.31
N ASN A 160 -5.64 1.56 -12.20
CA ASN A 160 -5.45 0.23 -11.67
C ASN A 160 -6.17 -0.82 -12.52
N LEU A 161 -5.38 -1.70 -13.14
CA LEU A 161 -5.83 -2.84 -13.93
C LEU A 161 -5.27 -4.17 -13.39
N GLY A 162 -4.86 -4.19 -12.12
CA GLY A 162 -4.09 -5.29 -11.53
C GLY A 162 -4.55 -5.76 -10.15
N CYS A 163 -5.48 -5.08 -9.48
CA CYS A 163 -5.98 -5.49 -8.17
C CYS A 163 -6.78 -6.81 -8.27
N PRO A 164 -6.36 -7.90 -7.60
CA PRO A 164 -7.07 -9.20 -7.68
C PRO A 164 -8.02 -9.43 -6.49
N GLN A 165 -8.24 -8.41 -5.66
CA GLN A 165 -8.96 -8.56 -4.39
C GLN A 165 -10.47 -8.76 -4.59
N GLY A 166 -11.11 -9.37 -3.59
CA GLY A 166 -12.55 -9.66 -3.65
C GLY A 166 -13.41 -8.42 -3.86
N ILE A 167 -13.00 -7.27 -3.31
CA ILE A 167 -13.69 -5.99 -3.50
C ILE A 167 -13.61 -5.50 -4.96
N ALA A 168 -12.49 -5.75 -5.64
CA ALA A 168 -12.31 -5.45 -7.06
C ALA A 168 -13.17 -6.36 -7.95
N ARG A 169 -13.33 -7.64 -7.55
CA ARG A 169 -14.26 -8.57 -8.20
C ARG A 169 -15.70 -8.08 -8.09
N LYS A 170 -16.14 -7.75 -6.86
CA LYS A 170 -17.50 -7.27 -6.58
C LYS A 170 -17.79 -5.96 -7.32
N GLY A 171 -16.82 -5.04 -7.35
CA GLY A 171 -16.93 -3.74 -8.03
C GLY A 171 -16.62 -3.76 -9.53
N ARG A 172 -16.22 -4.90 -10.10
CA ARG A 172 -15.81 -5.06 -11.50
C ARG A 172 -14.76 -4.03 -11.95
N TYR A 173 -13.65 -3.94 -11.23
CA TYR A 173 -12.49 -3.11 -11.60
C TYR A 173 -11.18 -3.87 -11.36
N GLY A 174 -10.03 -3.25 -11.63
CA GLY A 174 -8.73 -3.88 -11.40
C GLY A 174 -8.48 -5.05 -12.36
N ALA A 175 -7.99 -6.18 -11.85
CA ALA A 175 -7.68 -7.36 -12.67
C ALA A 175 -8.92 -8.07 -13.24
N PHE A 176 -10.13 -7.62 -12.89
CA PHE A 176 -11.40 -8.15 -13.43
C PHE A 176 -11.89 -7.38 -14.66
N LEU A 177 -11.07 -6.45 -15.17
CA LEU A 177 -11.26 -5.79 -16.46
C LEU A 177 -10.40 -6.41 -17.56
N GLN A 178 -9.47 -7.30 -17.23
CA GLN A 178 -8.50 -7.83 -18.20
C GLN A 178 -9.16 -8.62 -19.33
N GLU A 179 -10.37 -9.14 -19.13
CA GLU A 179 -11.15 -9.80 -20.18
C GLU A 179 -11.94 -8.81 -21.09
N ASP A 180 -12.18 -7.57 -20.63
CA ASP A 180 -12.90 -6.52 -21.37
C ASP A 180 -11.93 -5.45 -21.88
N GLN A 181 -11.17 -5.82 -22.90
CA GLN A 181 -10.12 -4.98 -23.50
C GLN A 181 -10.66 -3.68 -24.12
N ASP A 182 -11.89 -3.70 -24.62
CA ASP A 182 -12.56 -2.54 -25.19
C ASP A 182 -12.92 -1.51 -24.10
N LEU A 183 -13.44 -1.96 -22.95
CA LEU A 183 -13.63 -1.08 -21.81
C LEU A 183 -12.30 -0.52 -21.28
N VAL A 184 -11.25 -1.36 -21.18
CA VAL A 184 -9.92 -0.87 -20.77
C VAL A 184 -9.44 0.24 -21.71
N TYR A 185 -9.55 0.04 -23.03
CA TYR A 185 -9.17 1.05 -24.01
C TYR A 185 -9.94 2.34 -23.79
N ARG A 186 -11.27 2.28 -23.65
CA ARG A 186 -12.10 3.47 -23.41
C ARG A 186 -11.73 4.20 -22.13
N LEU A 187 -11.48 3.49 -21.02
CA LEU A 187 -11.11 4.11 -19.74
C LEU A 187 -9.82 4.92 -19.87
N VAL A 188 -8.77 4.32 -20.45
CA VAL A 188 -7.46 4.97 -20.62
C VAL A 188 -7.54 6.11 -21.65
N ASN A 189 -8.18 5.87 -22.79
CA ASN A 189 -8.28 6.86 -23.87
C ASN A 189 -9.11 8.08 -23.47
N THR A 190 -10.22 7.89 -22.75
CA THR A 190 -11.02 9.01 -22.24
C THR A 190 -10.20 9.92 -21.34
N LEU A 191 -9.38 9.37 -20.43
CA LEU A 191 -8.47 10.17 -19.63
C LEU A 191 -7.38 10.83 -20.49
N HIS A 192 -6.77 10.08 -21.41
CA HIS A 192 -5.68 10.57 -22.24
C HIS A 192 -6.11 11.80 -23.07
N ALA A 193 -7.28 11.74 -23.68
CA ALA A 193 -7.82 12.79 -24.53
C ALA A 193 -8.29 14.04 -23.75
N ASN A 194 -8.66 13.90 -22.47
CA ASN A 194 -9.35 14.97 -21.73
C ASN A 194 -8.57 15.54 -20.54
N LEU A 195 -7.43 14.95 -20.16
CA LEU A 195 -6.57 15.47 -19.09
C LEU A 195 -5.34 16.19 -19.66
N ALA A 196 -4.96 17.29 -19.02
CA ALA A 196 -3.71 18.00 -19.32
C ALA A 196 -2.46 17.21 -18.84
N VAL A 197 -2.60 16.41 -17.78
CA VAL A 197 -1.54 15.53 -17.29
C VAL A 197 -1.54 14.18 -18.04
N PRO A 198 -0.38 13.52 -18.15
CA PRO A 198 -0.26 12.17 -18.70
C PRO A 198 -1.08 11.13 -17.94
N VAL A 199 -1.41 10.06 -18.65
CA VAL A 199 -2.12 8.89 -18.10
C VAL A 199 -1.17 7.71 -18.09
N THR A 200 -1.19 6.91 -17.03
CA THR A 200 -0.42 5.67 -16.90
C THR A 200 -1.34 4.53 -16.51
N ALA A 201 -0.86 3.29 -16.59
CA ALA A 201 -1.64 2.14 -16.17
C ALA A 201 -0.77 1.08 -15.51
N LYS A 202 -1.35 0.36 -14.55
CA LYS A 202 -0.70 -0.76 -13.86
C LYS A 202 -1.46 -2.07 -14.09
N ILE A 203 -0.84 -3.02 -14.77
CA ILE A 203 -1.41 -4.33 -15.13
C ILE A 203 -0.76 -5.49 -14.35
N ARG A 204 -1.38 -6.67 -14.48
CA ARG A 204 -0.79 -7.98 -14.18
C ARG A 204 -0.53 -8.73 -15.49
N VAL A 205 0.41 -9.68 -15.47
CA VAL A 205 0.61 -10.61 -16.59
C VAL A 205 -0.58 -11.57 -16.73
N LEU A 206 -0.82 -12.04 -17.95
CA LEU A 206 -1.87 -13.01 -18.27
C LEU A 206 -1.28 -14.43 -18.39
N ASP A 207 -2.09 -15.39 -18.81
CA ASP A 207 -1.70 -16.80 -18.89
C ASP A 207 -0.57 -17.06 -19.89
N THR A 208 -0.52 -16.30 -20.99
CA THR A 208 0.54 -16.43 -22.00
C THR A 208 1.30 -15.11 -22.23
N PRO A 209 2.56 -15.17 -22.66
CA PRO A 209 3.32 -13.99 -23.08
C PRO A 209 2.62 -13.19 -24.19
N GLU A 210 2.01 -13.87 -25.17
CA GLU A 210 1.34 -13.24 -26.31
C GLU A 210 0.07 -12.49 -25.87
N ALA A 211 -0.73 -13.09 -24.98
CA ALA A 211 -1.90 -12.44 -24.41
C ALA A 211 -1.49 -11.20 -23.60
N THR A 212 -0.42 -11.33 -22.81
CA THR A 212 0.14 -10.21 -22.03
C THR A 212 0.63 -9.09 -22.94
N LEU A 213 1.31 -9.42 -24.04
CA LEU A 213 1.78 -8.46 -25.03
C LEU A 213 0.63 -7.76 -25.77
N ALA A 214 -0.41 -8.50 -26.17
CA ALA A 214 -1.60 -7.93 -26.77
C ALA A 214 -2.31 -6.95 -25.81
N TYR A 215 -2.42 -7.33 -24.54
CA TYR A 215 -2.96 -6.47 -23.49
C TYR A 215 -2.14 -5.19 -23.31
N ALA A 216 -0.82 -5.31 -23.20
CA ALA A 216 0.08 -4.17 -23.08
C ALA A 216 -0.04 -3.21 -24.28
N ARG A 217 -0.11 -3.75 -25.50
CA ARG A 217 -0.30 -2.96 -26.74
C ARG A 217 -1.63 -2.21 -26.73
N ASN A 218 -2.72 -2.84 -26.29
CA ASN A 218 -4.03 -2.19 -26.20
C ASN A 218 -3.99 -0.99 -25.24
N VAL A 219 -3.40 -1.16 -24.06
CA VAL A 219 -3.27 -0.09 -23.04
C VAL A 219 -2.40 1.06 -23.55
N LEU A 220 -1.29 0.77 -24.24
CA LEU A 220 -0.42 1.78 -24.83
C LEU A 220 -1.10 2.51 -25.99
N ALA A 221 -1.80 1.79 -26.88
CA ALA A 221 -2.56 2.36 -27.97
C ALA A 221 -3.72 3.26 -27.50
N ALA A 222 -4.24 3.02 -26.30
CA ALA A 222 -5.22 3.89 -25.65
C ALA A 222 -4.60 5.19 -25.08
N GLY A 223 -3.27 5.35 -25.12
CA GLY A 223 -2.59 6.59 -24.72
C GLY A 223 -1.95 6.56 -23.33
N ALA A 224 -1.73 5.39 -22.74
CA ALA A 224 -0.89 5.27 -21.54
C ALA A 224 0.56 5.63 -21.85
N SER A 225 1.15 6.51 -21.04
CA SER A 225 2.52 7.04 -21.20
C SER A 225 3.56 6.14 -20.53
N VAL A 226 3.15 5.43 -19.48
CA VAL A 226 3.97 4.48 -18.74
C VAL A 226 3.10 3.25 -18.45
N LEU A 227 3.69 2.07 -18.61
CA LEU A 227 3.06 0.80 -18.26
C LEU A 227 3.81 0.15 -17.10
N ALA A 228 3.17 0.07 -15.94
CA ALA A 228 3.68 -0.69 -14.81
C ALA A 228 3.15 -2.12 -14.86
N VAL A 229 4.05 -3.11 -14.77
CA VAL A 229 3.72 -4.53 -14.95
C VAL A 229 4.07 -5.29 -13.69
N HIS A 230 3.06 -5.89 -13.06
CA HIS A 230 3.27 -6.86 -12.00
C HIS A 230 3.42 -8.26 -12.59
N GLY A 231 4.57 -8.89 -12.37
CA GLY A 231 4.90 -10.21 -12.94
C GLY A 231 4.09 -11.39 -12.40
N ARG A 232 2.94 -11.17 -11.74
CA ARG A 232 2.06 -12.25 -11.27
C ARG A 232 0.71 -12.16 -11.94
N ARG A 233 0.10 -13.31 -12.21
CA ARG A 233 -1.29 -13.42 -12.66
C ARG A 233 -2.27 -13.02 -11.56
N ARG A 234 -3.53 -12.83 -11.91
CA ARG A 234 -4.60 -12.42 -10.96
C ARG A 234 -4.77 -13.43 -9.83
N GLU A 235 -4.63 -14.72 -10.13
CA GLU A 235 -4.86 -15.86 -9.23
C GLU A 235 -3.72 -16.01 -8.20
N GLN A 236 -2.55 -15.47 -8.52
CA GLN A 236 -1.37 -15.45 -7.65
C GLN A 236 -1.51 -14.37 -6.56
N LYS A 237 -2.31 -14.69 -5.53
CA LYS A 237 -2.55 -13.87 -4.34
C LYS A 237 -2.68 -14.73 -3.08
N GLY A 238 -2.64 -14.10 -1.89
CA GLY A 238 -2.73 -14.81 -0.61
C GLY A 238 -1.62 -15.87 -0.46
N HIS A 239 -1.99 -17.09 -0.05
CA HIS A 239 -1.06 -18.22 0.03
C HIS A 239 -0.59 -18.73 -1.35
N MET A 240 -1.28 -18.38 -2.43
CA MET A 240 -0.93 -18.75 -3.81
C MET A 240 -0.05 -17.72 -4.52
N THR A 241 0.52 -16.74 -3.79
CA THR A 241 1.23 -15.61 -4.41
C THR A 241 2.43 -16.05 -5.26
N GLY A 242 3.26 -16.96 -4.76
CA GLY A 242 4.45 -17.41 -5.48
C GLY A 242 5.38 -16.28 -5.95
N LEU A 243 6.24 -16.58 -6.91
CA LEU A 243 7.19 -15.64 -7.48
C LEU A 243 6.55 -14.81 -8.60
N ALA A 244 6.99 -13.57 -8.73
CA ALA A 244 6.73 -12.78 -9.93
C ALA A 244 7.65 -13.24 -11.07
N ASP A 245 7.07 -13.45 -12.24
CA ASP A 245 7.75 -13.76 -13.48
C ASP A 245 8.35 -12.48 -14.08
N TRP A 246 9.66 -12.30 -13.87
CA TRP A 246 10.43 -11.22 -14.49
C TRP A 246 10.70 -11.47 -15.98
N ALA A 247 10.68 -12.73 -16.43
CA ALA A 247 10.87 -13.07 -17.84
C ALA A 247 9.67 -12.60 -18.68
N ALA A 248 8.45 -12.65 -18.14
CA ALA A 248 7.28 -12.04 -18.78
C ALA A 248 7.43 -10.53 -18.98
N VAL A 249 7.99 -9.80 -18.00
CA VAL A 249 8.28 -8.37 -18.15
C VAL A 249 9.38 -8.14 -19.20
N ARG A 250 10.41 -8.99 -19.20
CA ARG A 250 11.48 -8.94 -20.21
C ARG A 250 10.94 -9.18 -21.62
N HIS A 251 10.04 -10.15 -21.79
CA HIS A 251 9.37 -10.43 -23.05
C HIS A 251 8.61 -9.19 -23.58
N LEU A 252 7.93 -8.44 -22.69
CA LEU A 252 7.31 -7.17 -23.07
C LEU A 252 8.33 -6.14 -23.53
N ARG A 253 9.44 -5.96 -22.78
CA ARG A 253 10.52 -5.04 -23.17
C ARG A 253 11.05 -5.36 -24.57
N ASP A 254 11.29 -6.63 -24.87
CA ASP A 254 11.86 -7.07 -26.15
C ASP A 254 10.88 -6.92 -27.33
N ASN A 255 9.56 -6.91 -27.09
CA ASN A 255 8.52 -6.93 -28.15
C ASN A 255 7.65 -5.66 -28.24
N LEU A 256 7.90 -4.67 -27.38
CA LEU A 256 7.30 -3.33 -27.42
C LEU A 256 8.31 -2.31 -28.00
N PRO A 257 7.82 -1.20 -28.59
CA PRO A 257 8.68 -0.13 -29.10
C PRO A 257 9.75 0.30 -28.07
N PRO A 258 11.04 0.46 -28.46
CA PRO A 258 12.14 0.74 -27.54
C PRO A 258 11.93 1.93 -26.61
N ASP A 259 11.20 2.95 -27.07
CA ASP A 259 10.87 4.17 -26.33
C ASP A 259 9.76 3.97 -25.27
N THR A 260 9.00 2.87 -25.32
CA THR A 260 8.00 2.52 -24.30
C THR A 260 8.64 2.54 -22.91
N VAL A 261 7.99 3.21 -21.96
CA VAL A 261 8.45 3.27 -20.56
C VAL A 261 7.80 2.15 -19.77
N LEU A 262 8.61 1.24 -19.23
CA LEU A 262 8.14 0.08 -18.47
C LEU A 262 8.62 0.13 -17.03
N PHE A 263 7.70 -0.08 -16.08
CA PHE A 263 8.03 -0.25 -14.67
C PHE A 263 7.82 -1.72 -14.26
N ALA A 264 8.87 -2.38 -13.76
CA ALA A 264 8.79 -3.74 -13.26
C ALA A 264 8.30 -3.77 -11.81
N ASN A 265 7.43 -4.72 -11.45
CA ASN A 265 6.92 -4.88 -10.10
C ASN A 265 6.80 -6.36 -9.70
N GLY A 266 7.14 -6.66 -8.45
CA GLY A 266 7.09 -8.00 -7.85
C GLY A 266 8.49 -8.54 -7.54
N ASN A 267 8.62 -9.28 -6.42
CA ASN A 267 9.87 -9.86 -5.92
C ASN A 267 10.97 -8.84 -5.51
N VAL A 268 10.61 -7.58 -5.23
CA VAL A 268 11.54 -6.55 -4.77
C VAL A 268 11.43 -6.41 -3.26
N LEU A 269 12.24 -7.17 -2.52
CA LEU A 269 12.15 -7.31 -1.06
C LEU A 269 13.29 -6.62 -0.31
N ARG A 270 14.45 -6.48 -0.95
CA ARG A 270 15.65 -5.81 -0.40
C ARG A 270 16.30 -4.88 -1.42
N HIS A 271 17.25 -4.06 -0.97
CA HIS A 271 18.00 -3.12 -1.82
C HIS A 271 18.65 -3.81 -3.04
N ASP A 272 19.29 -4.96 -2.82
CA ASP A 272 19.98 -5.70 -3.90
C ASP A 272 19.03 -6.24 -4.99
N ASP A 273 17.73 -6.34 -4.70
CA ASP A 273 16.75 -6.77 -5.70
C ASP A 273 16.48 -5.67 -6.74
N LEU A 274 16.79 -4.42 -6.44
CA LEU A 274 16.53 -3.28 -7.34
C LEU A 274 17.32 -3.43 -8.64
N GLU A 275 18.64 -3.60 -8.54
CA GLU A 275 19.50 -3.77 -9.72
C GLU A 275 19.27 -5.11 -10.41
N ARG A 276 19.06 -6.18 -9.64
CA ARG A 276 18.72 -7.51 -10.19
C ARG A 276 17.46 -7.47 -11.04
N CYS A 277 16.40 -6.82 -10.54
CA CYS A 277 15.13 -6.70 -11.25
C CYS A 277 15.29 -5.87 -12.53
N LEU A 278 15.97 -4.72 -12.45
CA LEU A 278 16.23 -3.88 -13.62
C LEU A 278 17.07 -4.62 -14.68
N ALA A 279 18.11 -5.34 -14.26
CA ALA A 279 18.96 -6.10 -15.17
C ALA A 279 18.21 -7.26 -15.84
N ALA A 280 17.41 -8.01 -15.08
CA ALA A 280 16.65 -9.15 -15.60
C ALA A 280 15.53 -8.72 -16.56
N THR A 281 14.83 -7.63 -16.23
CA THR A 281 13.64 -7.19 -16.98
C THR A 281 13.95 -6.22 -18.11
N GLY A 282 15.05 -5.46 -18.02
CA GLY A 282 15.33 -4.34 -18.90
C GLY A 282 14.34 -3.17 -18.75
N ALA A 283 13.57 -3.14 -17.67
CA ALA A 283 12.62 -2.07 -17.38
C ALA A 283 13.34 -0.76 -17.01
N ASP A 284 12.65 0.37 -17.18
CA ASP A 284 13.18 1.70 -16.87
C ASP A 284 13.22 2.00 -15.37
N ALA A 285 12.24 1.46 -14.64
CA ALA A 285 12.13 1.61 -13.21
C ALA A 285 11.65 0.32 -12.53
N VAL A 286 11.95 0.22 -11.25
CA VAL A 286 11.57 -0.89 -10.38
C VAL A 286 10.67 -0.39 -9.26
N MET A 287 9.59 -1.12 -9.03
CA MET A 287 8.56 -0.79 -8.06
C MET A 287 8.53 -1.81 -6.92
N SER A 288 8.62 -1.33 -5.67
CA SER A 288 8.45 -2.16 -4.47
C SER A 288 7.16 -1.84 -3.73
N ALA A 289 6.57 -2.87 -3.12
CA ALA A 289 5.34 -2.80 -2.33
C ALA A 289 5.57 -3.43 -0.93
N GLU A 290 5.38 -4.74 -0.80
CA GLU A 290 5.52 -5.43 0.51
C GLU A 290 6.92 -5.28 1.13
N GLY A 291 7.99 -5.36 0.31
CA GLY A 291 9.35 -5.10 0.78
C GLY A 291 9.51 -3.69 1.35
N HIS A 292 8.97 -2.70 0.64
CA HIS A 292 8.94 -1.29 1.08
C HIS A 292 8.16 -1.06 2.38
N LEU A 293 7.08 -1.80 2.63
CA LEU A 293 6.32 -1.69 3.89
C LEU A 293 7.10 -2.20 5.10
N SER A 294 7.97 -3.18 4.90
CA SER A 294 8.84 -3.71 5.96
C SER A 294 10.14 -2.94 6.11
N ASP A 295 10.64 -2.35 5.02
CA ASP A 295 11.82 -1.49 4.99
C ASP A 295 11.58 -0.26 4.09
N PRO A 296 11.10 0.87 4.67
CA PRO A 296 10.82 2.07 3.88
C PRO A 296 12.09 2.73 3.30
N ALA A 297 13.28 2.30 3.76
CA ALA A 297 14.57 2.77 3.29
C ALA A 297 15.15 1.90 2.17
N ILE A 298 14.40 0.95 1.61
CA ILE A 298 14.86 0.01 0.56
C ILE A 298 15.55 0.69 -0.63
N PHE A 299 15.18 1.93 -0.99
CA PHE A 299 15.77 2.69 -2.10
C PHE A 299 17.01 3.51 -1.71
N ALA A 300 17.27 3.66 -0.41
CA ALA A 300 18.44 4.38 0.07
C ALA A 300 19.64 3.43 0.15
N THR A 301 20.81 3.97 -0.17
CA THR A 301 22.06 3.26 0.08
C THR A 301 22.39 3.30 1.58
N PRO A 302 23.08 2.29 2.11
CA PRO A 302 23.60 2.35 3.46
C PRO A 302 24.42 3.63 3.67
N PRO A 303 24.26 4.35 4.80
CA PRO A 303 25.03 5.55 5.07
C PRO A 303 26.54 5.25 5.07
N GLY A 304 27.39 6.18 4.64
CA GLY A 304 28.84 5.98 4.72
C GLY A 304 29.34 5.92 6.18
N LEU A 305 30.56 5.43 6.41
CA LEU A 305 31.16 5.42 7.76
C LEU A 305 31.44 6.84 8.30
N GLY A 306 31.48 7.85 7.42
CA GLY A 306 31.71 9.26 7.75
C GLY A 306 30.46 10.11 7.89
N VAL A 307 29.26 9.52 8.04
CA VAL A 307 28.06 10.30 8.42
C VAL A 307 28.18 10.81 9.87
N ASP A 308 27.35 11.81 10.20
CA ASP A 308 27.27 12.35 11.55
C ASP A 308 26.95 11.26 12.60
N GLU A 309 27.13 11.61 13.86
CA GLU A 309 26.96 10.66 14.96
C GLU A 309 25.54 10.10 15.01
N GLU A 310 24.54 10.92 14.70
CA GLU A 310 23.13 10.53 14.60
C GLU A 310 22.89 9.50 13.49
N GLY A 311 23.40 9.74 12.27
CA GLY A 311 23.28 8.80 11.15
C GLY A 311 23.96 7.45 11.42
N ARG A 312 25.02 7.44 12.23
CA ARG A 312 25.67 6.19 12.70
C ARG A 312 24.82 5.44 13.72
N LYS A 313 24.01 6.13 14.53
CA LYS A 313 23.13 5.51 15.54
C LYS A 313 21.90 4.85 14.93
N GLU A 314 21.39 5.39 13.82
CA GLU A 314 20.16 4.89 13.16
C GLU A 314 20.37 3.61 12.32
N TYR A 315 21.58 3.39 11.81
CA TYR A 315 21.90 2.26 10.93
C TYR A 315 22.78 1.24 11.66
N TRP A 316 22.24 0.04 11.89
CA TRP A 316 22.97 -1.05 12.53
C TRP A 316 23.91 -1.74 11.53
N ARG A 317 25.12 -2.09 12.00
CA ARG A 317 26.10 -2.88 11.26
C ARG A 317 26.53 -4.06 12.12
N GLY A 318 26.30 -5.26 11.60
CA GLY A 318 26.73 -6.50 12.22
C GLY A 318 28.21 -6.79 11.95
N ARG A 319 28.77 -7.68 12.78
CA ARG A 319 30.15 -8.19 12.65
C ARG A 319 30.38 -9.00 11.37
N ASP A 320 29.31 -9.48 10.75
CA ASP A 320 29.30 -10.21 9.47
C ASP A 320 29.26 -9.29 8.23
N GLY A 321 29.38 -7.97 8.43
CA GLY A 321 29.32 -6.97 7.37
C GLY A 321 27.92 -6.65 6.87
N ARG A 322 26.88 -7.34 7.36
CA ARG A 322 25.49 -7.02 7.03
C ARG A 322 25.00 -5.85 7.88
N GLY A 323 23.98 -5.16 7.40
CA GLY A 323 23.40 -4.03 8.12
C GLY A 323 21.95 -3.79 7.76
N GLY A 324 21.38 -2.77 8.39
CA GLY A 324 20.03 -2.29 8.12
C GLY A 324 19.62 -1.18 9.08
N TRP A 325 18.54 -0.47 8.72
CA TRP A 325 17.98 0.58 9.57
C TRP A 325 17.29 -0.02 10.80
N ARG A 326 17.52 0.56 11.97
CA ARG A 326 16.87 0.09 13.19
C ARG A 326 15.40 0.50 13.19
N VAL A 327 14.52 -0.39 13.66
CA VAL A 327 13.07 -0.15 13.64
C VAL A 327 12.66 1.01 14.54
N ASP A 328 13.38 1.26 15.63
CA ASP A 328 13.13 2.39 16.53
C ASP A 328 13.48 3.73 15.88
N ALA A 329 14.61 3.81 15.15
CA ALA A 329 14.99 4.96 14.36
C ALA A 329 13.98 5.27 13.25
N VAL A 330 13.57 4.25 12.50
CA VAL A 330 12.56 4.39 11.43
C VAL A 330 11.22 4.85 12.01
N PHE A 331 10.79 4.26 13.13
CA PHE A 331 9.54 4.63 13.80
C PHE A 331 9.60 6.07 14.33
N ARG A 332 10.69 6.48 15.00
CA ARG A 332 10.91 7.86 15.46
C ARG A 332 10.79 8.84 14.30
N ARG A 333 11.47 8.56 13.18
CA ARG A 333 11.42 9.41 11.99
C ARG A 333 10.02 9.50 11.39
N TYR A 334 9.27 8.40 11.39
CA TYR A 334 7.88 8.40 10.94
C TYR A 334 6.98 9.26 11.83
N LEU A 335 7.12 9.20 13.15
CA LEU A 335 6.38 10.08 14.07
C LEU A 335 6.75 11.56 13.86
N ASP A 336 8.01 11.87 13.61
CA ASP A 336 8.44 13.25 13.32
C ASP A 336 7.75 13.82 12.07
N ILE A 337 7.58 13.00 11.04
CA ILE A 337 6.84 13.39 9.83
C ILE A 337 5.36 13.63 10.17
N LEU A 338 4.74 12.77 10.97
CA LEU A 338 3.34 12.95 11.36
C LEU A 338 3.14 14.21 12.20
N HIS A 339 4.01 14.51 13.17
CA HIS A 339 3.94 15.75 13.94
C HIS A 339 4.07 16.97 13.03
N ARG A 340 5.15 17.04 12.23
CA ARG A 340 5.43 18.22 11.41
C ARG A 340 4.38 18.48 10.35
N TYR A 341 3.95 17.44 9.64
CA TYR A 341 3.11 17.61 8.46
C TYR A 341 1.63 17.34 8.70
N ALA A 342 1.27 16.32 9.49
CA ALA A 342 -0.13 15.99 9.72
C ALA A 342 -0.75 16.80 10.87
N LEU A 343 0.06 17.25 11.85
CA LEU A 343 -0.40 18.05 13.00
C LEU A 343 0.08 19.51 12.99
N ASP A 344 0.93 19.92 12.03
CA ASP A 344 1.59 21.22 12.03
C ASP A 344 2.29 21.54 13.37
N ALA A 345 2.94 20.54 13.98
CA ALA A 345 3.58 20.64 15.28
C ALA A 345 5.04 20.18 15.24
N GLU A 346 5.90 20.81 16.05
CA GLU A 346 7.25 20.30 16.24
C GLU A 346 7.23 18.96 16.97
N PRO A 347 8.05 17.98 16.57
CA PRO A 347 8.15 16.72 17.28
C PRO A 347 8.61 16.93 18.73
N PRO A 348 8.11 16.11 19.68
CA PRO A 348 8.54 16.22 21.07
C PRO A 348 10.04 15.93 21.22
N ALA A 349 10.68 16.56 22.20
CA ALA A 349 12.05 16.22 22.56
C ALA A 349 12.13 14.78 23.07
N ARG A 350 13.08 14.00 22.54
CA ARG A 350 13.32 12.60 22.90
C ARG A 350 14.77 12.40 23.32
N ARG A 351 15.04 11.32 24.05
CA ARG A 351 16.41 10.88 24.35
C ARG A 351 17.16 10.57 23.05
N PRO A 352 18.50 10.73 22.99
CA PRO A 352 19.28 10.18 21.89
C PRO A 352 19.01 8.68 21.71
N LEU A 353 19.14 8.18 20.47
CA LEU A 353 19.08 6.75 20.22
C LEU A 353 20.25 6.06 20.92
N PHE A 354 19.95 5.03 21.71
CA PHE A 354 20.96 4.27 22.44
C PHE A 354 21.95 3.59 21.51
N VAL A 355 23.23 3.62 21.89
CA VAL A 355 24.27 2.74 21.37
C VAL A 355 25.04 2.07 22.50
N PRO A 356 25.58 0.85 22.29
CA PRO A 356 26.43 0.21 23.28
C PRO A 356 27.59 1.12 23.71
N GLY A 357 27.74 1.31 25.02
CA GLY A 357 28.69 2.26 25.63
C GLY A 357 28.02 3.52 26.21
N ASP A 358 26.78 3.83 25.81
CA ASP A 358 25.98 4.87 26.46
C ASP A 358 25.55 4.45 27.88
N ASP A 359 25.16 5.44 28.71
CA ASP A 359 24.54 5.18 30.00
C ASP A 359 23.21 4.42 29.85
N ALA A 360 23.20 3.18 30.35
CA ALA A 360 22.07 2.27 30.32
C ALA A 360 21.19 2.35 31.59
N GLY A 361 21.46 3.28 32.53
CA GLY A 361 20.74 3.37 33.81
C GLY A 361 19.22 3.57 33.69
N TRP A 362 18.76 4.14 32.58
CA TRP A 362 17.32 4.31 32.30
C TRP A 362 16.60 3.05 31.81
N LEU A 363 17.33 1.98 31.46
CA LEU A 363 16.76 0.67 31.11
C LEU A 363 16.32 -0.11 32.35
N VAL A 364 16.90 0.18 33.51
CA VAL A 364 16.54 -0.47 34.76
C VAL A 364 15.11 -0.07 35.14
N PRO A 365 14.16 -1.01 35.31
CA PRO A 365 12.82 -0.68 35.76
C PRO A 365 12.89 0.02 37.11
N ALA A 366 12.12 1.10 37.31
CA ALA A 366 12.06 1.83 38.59
C ALA A 366 11.71 0.95 39.81
N ALA A 367 11.21 -0.27 39.58
CA ALA A 367 10.98 -1.28 40.61
C ALA A 367 12.28 -1.91 41.18
N ALA A 368 13.36 -1.99 40.41
CA ALA A 368 14.64 -2.54 40.88
C ALA A 368 15.40 -1.55 41.79
N THR A 369 15.18 -0.25 41.63
CA THR A 369 15.66 0.80 42.55
C THR A 369 14.88 0.86 43.88
N LYS A 370 13.68 0.25 43.96
CA LYS A 370 12.90 0.20 45.21
C LYS A 370 13.23 -0.99 46.12
N ALA A 371 14.17 -1.86 45.72
CA ALA A 371 14.68 -2.93 46.58
C ALA A 371 15.80 -2.47 47.54
N ALA A 372 16.25 -1.21 47.45
CA ALA A 372 17.31 -0.64 48.29
C ALA A 372 16.82 0.29 49.40
N GLU A 373 15.53 0.62 49.46
CA GLU A 373 14.96 1.46 50.54
C GLU A 373 13.70 0.79 51.08
N GLY A 374 13.90 0.00 52.14
CA GLY A 374 12.83 -0.63 52.90
C GLY A 374 12.14 0.35 53.85
N THR A 375 10.91 -0.03 54.20
CA THR A 375 10.10 0.41 55.37
C THR A 375 9.63 1.87 55.34
N GLU A 376 8.37 2.27 55.53
CA GLU A 376 7.27 1.66 56.31
C GLU A 376 5.91 2.38 56.04
N ALA A 377 4.81 1.74 56.45
CA ALA A 377 3.56 2.33 56.96
C ALA A 377 2.35 2.69 56.04
N THR A 378 1.40 1.74 56.03
CA THR A 378 -0.05 1.84 56.41
C THR A 378 -1.08 2.65 55.58
N ALA A 379 -1.91 1.89 54.85
CA ALA A 379 -3.37 1.70 54.99
C ALA A 379 -4.32 2.90 55.31
N ARG A 380 -5.32 3.14 54.43
CA ARG A 380 -6.78 2.85 54.61
C ARG A 380 -7.69 3.71 53.70
N GLY A 381 -8.56 3.01 52.94
CA GLY A 381 -10.02 3.23 52.91
C GLY A 381 -10.64 4.26 51.95
N GLY A 382 -11.69 3.84 51.23
CA GLY A 382 -12.83 4.70 50.88
C GLY A 382 -13.40 4.53 49.48
N ASP A 383 -14.40 3.66 49.32
CA ASP A 383 -15.34 3.66 48.19
C ASP A 383 -16.18 4.94 48.17
N GLY A 384 -16.57 5.39 46.97
CA GLY A 384 -17.46 6.54 46.77
C GLY A 384 -17.97 6.65 45.34
N ASP A 385 -19.08 5.95 45.08
CA ASP A 385 -19.89 6.05 43.86
C ASP A 385 -20.52 7.45 43.66
N GLY A 386 -20.67 7.83 42.37
CA GLY A 386 -21.81 8.63 41.91
C GLY A 386 -21.55 10.10 41.54
N GLN A 387 -21.41 10.39 40.23
CA GLN A 387 -21.83 11.69 39.67
C GLN A 387 -22.41 11.55 38.24
N PRO A 388 -23.50 12.27 37.90
CA PRO A 388 -24.27 12.06 36.66
C PRO A 388 -23.68 12.79 35.44
N PRO A 389 -24.09 12.41 34.20
CA PRO A 389 -23.43 12.88 32.99
C PRO A 389 -23.71 14.36 32.69
N SER A 390 -22.65 15.13 32.46
CA SER A 390 -22.74 16.55 32.10
C SER A 390 -23.14 16.74 30.63
N LYS A 391 -23.99 17.75 30.40
CA LYS A 391 -24.64 18.11 29.13
C LYS A 391 -23.64 18.40 28.01
N LYS A 392 -23.96 17.95 26.78
CA LYS A 392 -23.24 18.20 25.53
C LYS A 392 -22.94 19.70 25.32
N ARG A 393 -21.69 20.09 25.57
CA ARG A 393 -21.14 21.40 25.23
C ARG A 393 -20.85 21.46 23.73
N LYS A 394 -21.31 22.53 23.06
CA LYS A 394 -21.07 22.77 21.63
C LYS A 394 -19.56 22.96 21.42
N ARG A 395 -18.95 22.11 20.58
CA ARG A 395 -17.48 22.05 20.36
C ARG A 395 -16.97 23.34 19.69
N ASP A 396 -15.91 23.92 20.26
CA ASP A 396 -15.23 25.12 19.76
C ASP A 396 -14.61 24.89 18.36
N PRO A 397 -14.46 25.92 17.51
CA PRO A 397 -13.90 25.80 16.15
C PRO A 397 -12.51 25.15 16.11
N VAL A 398 -11.65 25.43 17.11
CA VAL A 398 -10.31 24.83 17.26
C VAL A 398 -10.41 23.32 17.50
N SER A 399 -11.38 22.88 18.32
CA SER A 399 -11.61 21.44 18.57
C SER A 399 -12.15 20.69 17.35
N LYS A 400 -12.79 21.39 16.41
CA LYS A 400 -13.21 20.85 15.11
C LYS A 400 -12.04 20.68 14.14
N ALA A 401 -11.11 21.64 14.08
CA ALA A 401 -9.91 21.55 13.26
C ALA A 401 -8.98 20.42 13.74
N VAL A 402 -8.79 20.28 15.06
CA VAL A 402 -8.03 19.18 15.66
C VAL A 402 -8.72 17.82 15.43
N ALA A 403 -10.05 17.76 15.53
CA ALA A 403 -10.80 16.53 15.23
C ALA A 403 -10.79 16.16 13.72
N ALA A 404 -10.72 17.14 12.83
CA ALA A 404 -10.57 16.93 11.39
C ALA A 404 -9.15 16.47 11.03
N ALA A 405 -8.12 17.05 11.64
CA ALA A 405 -6.74 16.58 11.53
C ALA A 405 -6.60 15.13 12.05
N GLN A 406 -7.22 14.81 13.20
CA GLN A 406 -7.27 13.46 13.81
C GLN A 406 -7.95 12.38 12.91
N ALA A 407 -8.69 12.79 11.87
CA ALA A 407 -9.40 11.91 10.95
C ALA A 407 -8.78 11.88 9.53
N GLY A 408 -7.63 12.53 9.31
CA GLY A 408 -6.97 12.55 8.00
C GLY A 408 -6.37 11.20 7.59
N PRO A 409 -6.14 10.98 6.27
CA PRO A 409 -5.61 9.74 5.72
C PRO A 409 -4.34 9.27 6.45
N ASN A 410 -3.38 10.18 6.63
CA ASN A 410 -2.07 9.91 7.25
C ASN A 410 -2.17 9.33 8.66
N LEU A 411 -3.06 9.85 9.51
CA LEU A 411 -3.22 9.38 10.88
C LEU A 411 -3.96 8.05 10.94
N SER A 412 -4.88 7.81 10.00
CA SER A 412 -5.69 6.59 9.97
C SER A 412 -4.91 5.35 9.53
N ALA A 413 -3.91 5.52 8.66
CA ALA A 413 -3.04 4.45 8.16
C ALA A 413 -1.89 4.09 9.13
N THR A 414 -1.58 4.97 10.08
CA THR A 414 -0.40 4.88 10.95
C THR A 414 -0.29 3.57 11.73
N GLN A 415 -1.40 3.05 12.28
CA GLN A 415 -1.37 1.77 12.98
C GLN A 415 -0.94 0.62 12.05
N ALA A 416 -1.47 0.60 10.83
CA ALA A 416 -1.19 -0.44 9.85
C ALA A 416 0.27 -0.36 9.38
N HIS A 417 0.77 0.84 9.08
CA HIS A 417 2.19 1.08 8.77
C HIS A 417 3.12 0.51 9.84
N LEU A 418 2.82 0.77 11.12
CA LEU A 418 3.65 0.30 12.22
C LEU A 418 3.60 -1.21 12.41
N PHE A 419 2.46 -1.87 12.12
CA PHE A 419 2.41 -3.33 12.10
C PHE A 419 3.24 -3.95 10.97
N HIS A 420 3.39 -3.26 9.84
CA HIS A 420 4.27 -3.71 8.77
C HIS A 420 5.76 -3.51 9.13
N LEU A 421 6.13 -2.32 9.60
CA LEU A 421 7.49 -1.99 10.01
C LEU A 421 7.97 -2.88 11.18
N LEU A 422 7.13 -3.02 12.20
CA LEU A 422 7.47 -3.72 13.44
C LEU A 422 7.10 -5.20 13.41
N ARG A 423 6.72 -5.76 12.25
CA ARG A 423 6.21 -7.14 12.15
C ARG A 423 7.08 -8.16 12.88
N HIS A 424 8.39 -8.14 12.60
CA HIS A 424 9.36 -9.03 13.23
C HIS A 424 9.57 -8.69 14.71
N PHE A 425 9.50 -7.42 15.07
CA PHE A 425 9.66 -6.97 16.44
C PHE A 425 8.48 -7.46 17.33
N VAL A 426 7.24 -7.33 16.86
CA VAL A 426 6.03 -7.61 17.65
C VAL A 426 5.70 -9.11 17.79
N THR A 427 6.35 -10.00 17.03
CA THR A 427 6.27 -11.44 17.27
C THR A 427 6.98 -11.84 18.57
N ARG A 428 7.96 -11.04 18.98
CA ARG A 428 8.81 -11.27 20.17
C ARG A 428 8.32 -10.44 21.35
N HIS A 429 8.03 -9.16 21.10
CA HIS A 429 7.59 -8.20 22.10
C HIS A 429 6.07 -8.05 22.06
N THR A 430 5.38 -8.99 22.70
CA THR A 430 3.91 -9.04 22.73
C THR A 430 3.28 -7.87 23.48
N ASP A 431 4.01 -7.26 24.43
CA ASP A 431 3.64 -6.01 25.10
C ASP A 431 3.48 -4.85 24.10
N VAL A 432 4.44 -4.68 23.18
CA VAL A 432 4.39 -3.68 22.11
C VAL A 432 3.29 -4.02 21.10
N ARG A 433 3.14 -5.28 20.72
CA ARG A 433 2.05 -5.75 19.85
C ARG A 433 0.69 -5.35 20.39
N ASP A 434 0.46 -5.65 21.66
CA ASP A 434 -0.82 -5.47 22.31
C ASP A 434 -1.11 -3.98 22.57
N ALA A 435 -0.07 -3.18 22.86
CA ALA A 435 -0.18 -1.72 22.95
C ALA A 435 -0.53 -1.09 21.59
N LEU A 436 0.15 -1.51 20.52
CA LEU A 436 -0.11 -1.03 19.17
C LEU A 436 -1.51 -1.41 18.69
N ALA A 437 -1.97 -2.63 18.98
CA ALA A 437 -3.33 -3.09 18.64
C ALA A 437 -4.43 -2.27 19.33
N ARG A 438 -4.17 -1.72 20.52
CA ARG A 438 -5.12 -0.88 21.27
C ARG A 438 -5.08 0.60 20.88
N ALA A 439 -3.98 1.06 20.26
CA ALA A 439 -3.84 2.45 19.85
C ALA A 439 -4.90 2.83 18.80
N ARG A 440 -5.46 4.03 18.90
CA ARG A 440 -6.45 4.53 17.93
C ARG A 440 -5.84 5.56 16.99
N SER A 441 -6.50 5.73 15.84
CA SER A 441 -6.14 6.78 14.87
C SER A 441 -6.07 8.14 15.53
N GLY A 442 -4.99 8.87 15.26
CA GLY A 442 -4.79 10.24 15.77
C GLY A 442 -4.27 10.34 17.22
N GLU A 443 -4.07 9.22 17.93
CA GLU A 443 -3.52 9.23 19.29
C GLU A 443 -1.97 9.23 19.29
N LEU A 444 -1.34 10.26 18.71
CA LEU A 444 0.14 10.31 18.61
C LEU A 444 0.84 10.20 19.96
N ALA A 445 0.28 10.76 21.03
CA ALA A 445 0.84 10.62 22.38
C ALA A 445 0.88 9.16 22.87
N VAL A 446 -0.05 8.31 22.42
CA VAL A 446 0.00 6.85 22.68
C VAL A 446 1.14 6.23 21.88
N LEU A 447 1.28 6.60 20.61
CA LEU A 447 2.37 6.10 19.75
C LEU A 447 3.76 6.51 20.25
N GLU A 448 3.91 7.71 20.83
CA GLU A 448 5.16 8.13 21.48
C GLU A 448 5.55 7.24 22.68
N ARG A 449 4.56 6.80 23.47
CA ARG A 449 4.82 5.84 24.57
C ARG A 449 5.17 4.45 24.04
N ILE A 450 4.56 4.05 22.92
CA ILE A 450 4.91 2.79 22.25
C ILE A 450 6.34 2.90 21.71
N LEU A 451 6.73 4.03 21.10
CA LEU A 451 8.09 4.30 20.66
C LEU A 451 9.09 4.21 21.82
N ASP A 452 8.80 4.81 22.98
CA ASP A 452 9.66 4.68 24.18
C ASP A 452 9.87 3.21 24.57
N THR A 453 8.81 2.40 24.49
CA THR A 453 8.88 0.97 24.76
C THR A 453 9.73 0.25 23.71
N VAL A 454 9.55 0.57 22.43
CA VAL A 454 10.35 0.02 21.32
C VAL A 454 11.83 0.36 21.50
N GLU A 455 12.16 1.61 21.81
CA GLU A 455 13.55 2.07 22.05
C GLU A 455 14.21 1.34 23.23
N ARG A 456 13.47 1.08 24.31
CA ARG A 456 13.95 0.26 25.44
C ARG A 456 14.31 -1.15 25.00
N ARG A 457 13.41 -1.83 24.28
CA ARG A 457 13.68 -3.19 23.79
C ARG A 457 14.86 -3.21 22.82
N VAL A 458 14.93 -2.28 21.87
CA VAL A 458 16.07 -2.20 20.94
C VAL A 458 17.38 -2.03 21.71
N ALA A 459 17.41 -1.18 22.75
CA ALA A 459 18.58 -1.03 23.59
C ALA A 459 18.96 -2.30 24.36
N GLU A 460 17.99 -3.03 24.92
CA GLU A 460 18.20 -4.36 25.52
C GLU A 460 18.85 -5.33 24.52
N GLY A 461 18.31 -5.41 23.29
CA GLY A 461 18.83 -6.27 22.23
C GLY A 461 20.24 -5.88 21.76
N LEU A 462 20.56 -4.58 21.72
CA LEU A 462 21.90 -4.09 21.38
C LEU A 462 22.94 -4.43 22.46
N VAL A 463 22.59 -4.30 23.75
CA VAL A 463 23.48 -4.69 24.86
C VAL A 463 23.74 -6.19 24.83
N GLU A 464 22.68 -6.98 24.63
CA GLU A 464 22.78 -8.43 24.51
C GLU A 464 23.67 -8.85 23.33
N TYR A 465 23.48 -8.23 22.16
CA TYR A 465 24.30 -8.48 20.96
C TYR A 465 25.79 -8.26 21.21
N GLU A 466 26.16 -7.20 21.95
CA GLU A 466 27.56 -6.97 22.29
C GLU A 466 28.08 -7.96 23.33
N HIS A 467 27.29 -8.27 24.35
CA HIS A 467 27.69 -9.20 25.41
C HIS A 467 27.99 -10.61 24.87
N THR A 468 27.24 -11.05 23.87
CA THR A 468 27.37 -12.39 23.27
C THR A 468 28.37 -12.45 22.11
N GLY A 469 29.08 -11.35 21.82
CA GLY A 469 30.01 -11.29 20.70
C GLY A 469 29.33 -11.32 19.32
N GLY A 470 28.08 -10.88 19.23
CA GLY A 470 27.31 -10.81 18.00
C GLY A 470 26.31 -11.95 17.79
N ALA A 471 26.10 -12.81 18.80
CA ALA A 471 25.00 -13.75 18.78
C ALA A 471 23.71 -13.03 19.22
N CYS A 472 22.76 -12.87 18.30
CA CYS A 472 21.41 -12.49 18.71
C CYS A 472 20.85 -13.70 19.45
N VAL A 473 20.61 -13.60 20.75
CA VAL A 473 20.22 -14.74 21.59
C VAL A 473 18.92 -15.37 21.05
N GLU A 474 18.96 -16.70 21.02
CA GLU A 474 17.95 -17.64 20.56
C GLU A 474 17.60 -17.54 19.05
N GLU A 475 18.10 -18.56 18.35
CA GLU A 475 17.35 -19.25 17.30
C GLU A 475 15.87 -19.32 17.68
N ASP A 476 15.05 -18.38 17.20
CA ASP A 476 13.59 -18.51 17.18
C ASP A 476 13.26 -19.84 16.46
N GLY A 477 13.18 -20.93 17.23
CA GLY A 477 12.91 -22.30 16.80
C GLY A 477 14.10 -23.06 16.20
N LYS A 478 14.77 -23.88 17.04
CA LYS A 478 15.17 -25.23 16.61
C LYS A 478 13.94 -25.93 16.02
N GLY A 479 13.78 -25.85 14.69
CA GLY A 479 12.66 -26.45 13.98
C GLY A 479 12.31 -25.88 12.60
N GLU A 480 12.72 -24.65 12.24
CA GLU A 480 12.28 -24.06 10.95
C GLU A 480 13.39 -23.74 9.94
N ALA A 481 14.66 -23.89 10.32
CA ALA A 481 15.81 -23.74 9.40
C ALA A 481 16.69 -25.00 9.29
N GLU A 482 16.34 -26.08 9.99
CA GLU A 482 16.91 -27.43 9.84
C GLU A 482 15.85 -28.44 9.36
N GLY A 483 14.82 -27.97 8.64
CA GLY A 483 14.08 -28.88 7.78
C GLY A 483 15.04 -29.33 6.69
N GLU A 484 15.22 -30.65 6.51
CA GLU A 484 15.82 -31.25 5.32
C GLU A 484 15.49 -30.38 4.10
N GLU A 485 16.47 -30.13 3.23
CA GLU A 485 16.16 -29.74 1.87
C GLU A 485 15.08 -30.71 1.39
N VAL A 486 13.84 -30.25 1.30
CA VAL A 486 12.80 -31.01 0.62
C VAL A 486 13.20 -30.90 -0.84
N VAL A 487 14.09 -31.81 -1.26
CA VAL A 487 14.40 -32.07 -2.65
C VAL A 487 13.08 -32.57 -3.23
N VAL A 488 12.32 -31.66 -3.82
CA VAL A 488 11.22 -32.03 -4.68
C VAL A 488 11.90 -32.44 -5.98
N GLU A 489 12.18 -33.73 -6.13
CA GLU A 489 12.52 -34.28 -7.44
C GLU A 489 11.32 -34.01 -8.37
N GLU A 490 11.52 -33.23 -9.44
CA GLU A 490 10.54 -33.16 -10.53
C GLU A 490 11.08 -33.92 -11.74
N GLU A 491 10.31 -34.91 -12.17
CA GLU A 491 10.29 -35.40 -13.54
C GLU A 491 9.88 -34.23 -14.46
N ASP A 492 10.54 -34.17 -15.62
CA ASP A 492 10.36 -33.22 -16.72
C ASP A 492 11.15 -31.90 -16.61
N GLY A 493 12.33 -31.92 -17.24
CA GLY A 493 13.25 -30.80 -17.31
C GLY A 493 12.70 -29.62 -18.13
N ASP A 494 12.55 -28.48 -17.44
CA ASP A 494 12.65 -27.14 -18.01
C ASP A 494 13.14 -26.16 -16.92
N TYR A 495 13.84 -25.10 -17.35
CA TYR A 495 14.83 -24.32 -16.58
C TYR A 495 14.35 -23.57 -15.29
N HIS A 496 15.33 -23.34 -14.40
CA HIS A 496 15.38 -22.47 -13.19
C HIS A 496 14.98 -23.07 -11.82
N ASP A 497 15.69 -24.09 -11.37
CA ASP A 497 15.78 -24.47 -9.95
C ASP A 497 16.85 -23.60 -9.23
N ALA A 498 16.41 -22.70 -8.32
CA ALA A 498 17.27 -21.97 -7.36
C ALA A 498 16.50 -21.08 -6.33
N GLU A 499 15.20 -20.82 -6.53
CA GLU A 499 14.45 -19.85 -5.71
C GLU A 499 13.59 -20.55 -4.65
N SER A 500 14.12 -20.65 -3.42
CA SER A 500 13.38 -21.10 -2.22
C SER A 500 13.11 -19.94 -1.27
N SER A 501 11.95 -19.94 -0.61
CA SER A 501 11.67 -18.94 0.44
C SER A 501 12.61 -19.08 1.64
N VAL A 502 13.10 -20.30 1.93
CA VAL A 502 14.04 -20.58 3.02
C VAL A 502 15.38 -19.90 2.77
N LYS A 503 15.90 -20.02 1.54
CA LYS A 503 17.12 -19.33 1.12
C LYS A 503 16.96 -17.82 1.21
N ALA A 504 15.84 -17.27 0.71
CA ALA A 504 15.56 -15.85 0.80
C ALA A 504 15.50 -15.38 2.27
N VAL A 505 14.87 -16.16 3.17
CA VAL A 505 14.81 -15.86 4.62
C VAL A 505 16.22 -15.77 5.18
N ARG A 506 17.10 -16.73 4.87
CA ARG A 506 18.49 -16.74 5.35
C ARG A 506 19.30 -15.52 4.89
N GLU A 507 19.14 -15.11 3.63
CA GLU A 507 19.82 -13.94 3.06
C GLU A 507 19.35 -12.63 3.70
N CYS A 508 18.03 -12.49 3.88
CA CYS A 508 17.41 -11.28 4.40
C CYS A 508 17.41 -11.20 5.93
N ARG A 509 17.70 -12.29 6.64
CA ARG A 509 17.66 -12.33 8.12
C ARG A 509 18.56 -11.25 8.70
N ARG A 510 17.98 -10.45 9.60
CA ARG A 510 18.66 -9.46 10.43
C ARG A 510 18.21 -9.65 11.88
N PRO A 511 18.93 -9.07 12.86
CA PRO A 511 18.43 -9.00 14.22
C PRO A 511 17.05 -8.34 14.26
N TRP A 512 16.24 -8.70 15.25
CA TRP A 512 14.83 -8.35 15.28
C TRP A 512 14.53 -6.85 15.46
N TRP A 513 15.52 -6.09 15.93
CA TRP A 513 15.48 -4.63 16.01
C TRP A 513 15.85 -3.93 14.69
N VAL A 514 16.11 -4.68 13.62
CA VAL A 514 16.46 -4.16 12.30
C VAL A 514 15.31 -4.40 11.32
N ALA A 515 14.95 -3.35 10.57
CA ALA A 515 13.96 -3.43 9.50
C ALA A 515 14.40 -4.46 8.46
N GLN A 516 13.50 -5.38 8.11
CA GLN A 516 13.81 -6.50 7.22
C GLN A 516 12.52 -7.04 6.57
N PRO A 517 12.57 -7.55 5.33
CA PRO A 517 11.38 -7.98 4.62
C PRO A 517 10.71 -9.20 5.26
N ILE A 518 9.41 -9.33 5.01
CA ILE A 518 8.66 -10.54 5.34
C ILE A 518 8.64 -11.42 4.10
N ILE A 519 9.18 -12.62 4.24
CA ILE A 519 9.23 -13.58 3.15
C ILE A 519 8.14 -14.62 3.39
N ARG A 520 7.23 -14.72 2.42
CA ARG A 520 6.16 -15.72 2.46
C ARG A 520 6.67 -17.02 1.87
N PRO A 521 6.26 -18.18 2.43
CA PRO A 521 6.50 -19.46 1.78
C PRO A 521 5.96 -19.48 0.37
N LEU A 522 6.67 -20.14 -0.54
CA LEU A 522 6.17 -20.42 -1.87
C LEU A 522 4.96 -21.38 -1.78
N PRO A 523 4.06 -21.40 -2.78
CA PRO A 523 2.88 -22.26 -2.73
C PRO A 523 3.21 -23.74 -2.48
N LYS A 524 4.26 -24.28 -3.12
CA LYS A 524 4.73 -25.67 -2.89
C LYS A 524 5.13 -25.87 -1.42
N GLU A 525 5.92 -24.95 -0.86
CA GLU A 525 6.35 -24.98 0.55
C GLU A 525 5.18 -24.77 1.53
N ALA A 526 4.20 -23.93 1.18
CA ALA A 526 3.01 -23.68 1.98
C ALA A 526 2.07 -24.91 2.04
N ILE A 527 1.92 -25.62 0.91
CA ILE A 527 1.20 -26.90 0.85
C ILE A 527 1.92 -27.94 1.72
N ALA A 528 3.24 -28.05 1.59
CA ALA A 528 4.04 -28.98 2.39
C ALA A 528 3.90 -28.71 3.91
N LYS A 529 3.82 -27.44 4.31
CA LYS A 529 3.58 -27.02 5.70
C LYS A 529 2.12 -27.15 6.15
N GLY A 530 1.21 -27.67 5.32
CA GLY A 530 -0.21 -27.83 5.63
C GLY A 530 -1.01 -26.52 5.69
N ALA A 531 -0.41 -25.38 5.31
CA ALA A 531 -1.07 -24.07 5.29
C ALA A 531 -2.09 -23.95 4.14
N ILE A 532 -2.07 -24.87 3.17
CA ILE A 532 -3.04 -24.97 2.08
C ILE A 532 -3.54 -26.42 1.99
N THR A 533 -4.85 -26.62 2.06
CA THR A 533 -5.47 -27.92 1.78
C THR A 533 -6.05 -27.92 0.36
N LEU A 534 -5.48 -28.73 -0.54
CA LEU A 534 -6.06 -28.94 -1.87
C LEU A 534 -7.28 -29.86 -1.76
N LYS A 535 -8.43 -29.45 -2.32
CA LYS A 535 -9.53 -30.39 -2.54
C LYS A 535 -9.10 -31.37 -3.64
N LYS A 536 -9.11 -32.67 -3.35
CA LYS A 536 -9.20 -33.69 -4.40
C LYS A 536 -10.46 -33.40 -5.22
N ALA A 537 -10.32 -33.17 -6.52
CA ALA A 537 -11.45 -33.21 -7.42
C ALA A 537 -12.12 -34.58 -7.23
N LYS A 538 -13.39 -34.59 -6.83
CA LYS A 538 -14.19 -35.82 -6.84
C LYS A 538 -14.30 -36.24 -8.30
N ALA A 539 -13.48 -37.20 -8.74
CA ALA A 539 -13.80 -38.03 -9.88
C ALA A 539 -15.18 -38.64 -9.60
N GLY A 540 -16.16 -38.34 -10.45
CA GLY A 540 -17.52 -38.83 -10.30
C GLY A 540 -17.53 -40.36 -10.25
N ALA A 541 -17.97 -40.93 -9.13
CA ALA A 541 -18.43 -42.30 -9.08
C ALA A 541 -19.78 -42.35 -9.82
N GLY A 542 -19.73 -42.50 -11.14
CA GLY A 542 -20.86 -42.90 -11.96
C GLY A 542 -20.99 -44.42 -11.91
N GLY A 543 -22.16 -44.89 -11.50
CA GLY A 543 -22.48 -46.31 -11.32
C GLY A 543 -22.28 -47.17 -12.56
N GLY A 544 -22.04 -48.46 -12.30
CA GLY A 544 -21.85 -49.47 -13.32
C GLY A 544 -23.07 -49.68 -14.23
N GLY A 545 -22.76 -49.96 -15.49
CA GLY A 545 -23.68 -50.43 -16.51
C GLY A 545 -22.88 -50.86 -17.73
N GLU A 546 -22.86 -52.16 -17.99
CA GLU A 546 -22.20 -52.79 -19.14
C GLU A 546 -22.81 -52.36 -20.48
N GLY A 547 -21.97 -52.22 -21.52
CA GLY A 547 -22.44 -52.07 -22.90
C GLY A 547 -21.31 -51.85 -23.93
N LYS A 548 -21.04 -52.85 -24.75
CA LYS A 548 -20.08 -52.84 -25.89
C LYS A 548 -20.45 -51.79 -26.96
N GLY A 549 -19.44 -51.17 -27.59
CA GLY A 549 -19.59 -50.51 -28.91
C GLY A 549 -18.37 -49.71 -29.40
N LYS A 550 -17.85 -50.04 -30.59
CA LYS A 550 -16.76 -49.33 -31.32
C LYS A 550 -17.19 -47.93 -31.78
N GLY A 551 -16.24 -46.98 -31.89
CA GLY A 551 -16.35 -45.80 -32.76
C GLY A 551 -15.27 -44.73 -32.55
N LYS A 552 -14.53 -44.39 -33.62
CA LYS A 552 -13.55 -43.28 -33.70
C LYS A 552 -14.23 -41.90 -33.63
N GLY A 553 -13.53 -40.89 -33.10
CA GLY A 553 -13.83 -39.48 -33.33
C GLY A 553 -12.99 -38.52 -32.48
N GLU A 554 -12.17 -37.70 -33.14
CA GLU A 554 -11.38 -36.60 -32.56
C GLU A 554 -12.25 -35.53 -31.88
N ARG A 555 -11.72 -34.92 -30.80
CA ARG A 555 -12.03 -33.54 -30.38
C ARG A 555 -10.97 -33.04 -29.37
N GLY A 556 -10.58 -31.76 -29.54
CA GLY A 556 -9.41 -31.11 -28.94
C GLY A 556 -9.45 -30.84 -27.43
N PRO A 557 -8.39 -30.23 -26.87
CA PRO A 557 -8.27 -30.09 -25.42
C PRO A 557 -9.18 -28.98 -24.90
N GLU A 558 -10.12 -29.38 -24.04
CA GLU A 558 -10.96 -28.50 -23.24
C GLU A 558 -10.15 -27.76 -22.17
N SER A 559 -10.65 -26.56 -21.89
CA SER A 559 -10.23 -25.61 -20.86
C SER A 559 -9.90 -26.24 -19.50
N ALA A 560 -8.74 -25.84 -18.94
CA ALA A 560 -8.38 -26.13 -17.56
C ALA A 560 -9.39 -25.52 -16.57
N SER A 561 -9.92 -26.37 -15.71
CA SER A 561 -10.92 -26.04 -14.69
C SER A 561 -10.31 -25.27 -13.51
N ALA A 562 -11.06 -24.29 -13.01
CA ALA A 562 -10.70 -23.50 -11.85
C ALA A 562 -10.64 -24.37 -10.58
N VAL A 563 -9.52 -24.30 -9.85
CA VAL A 563 -9.35 -24.96 -8.56
C VAL A 563 -9.90 -24.04 -7.46
N ASP A 564 -11.04 -24.41 -6.88
CA ASP A 564 -11.59 -23.73 -5.69
C ASP A 564 -10.88 -24.23 -4.41
N VAL A 565 -10.11 -23.34 -3.80
CA VAL A 565 -9.44 -23.56 -2.50
C VAL A 565 -10.35 -23.07 -1.37
N LYS A 566 -10.53 -23.88 -0.31
CA LYS A 566 -11.18 -23.46 0.94
C LYS A 566 -10.11 -23.32 2.02
N GLU A 567 -10.07 -22.17 2.69
CA GLU A 567 -9.26 -21.97 3.89
C GLU A 567 -9.79 -22.91 5.00
N GLY A 568 -8.92 -23.80 5.49
CA GLY A 568 -9.28 -24.76 6.54
C GLY A 568 -9.22 -24.12 7.92
N ALA A 569 -10.30 -24.24 8.69
CA ALA A 569 -10.25 -24.18 10.14
C ALA A 569 -10.19 -25.62 10.66
N GLY A 570 -9.08 -26.01 11.29
CA GLY A 570 -8.89 -27.38 11.78
C GLY A 570 -7.82 -27.45 12.86
N ASP A 571 -8.25 -27.86 14.04
CA ASP A 571 -7.54 -28.06 15.31
C ASP A 571 -6.78 -29.40 15.31
N VAL A 572 -5.48 -29.38 15.64
CA VAL A 572 -4.72 -30.53 16.16
C VAL A 572 -3.70 -29.99 17.17
N GLY A 573 -3.84 -30.43 18.42
CA GLY A 573 -3.10 -29.91 19.56
C GLY A 573 -1.61 -30.28 19.63
N GLY A 574 -0.88 -29.44 20.36
CA GLY A 574 0.50 -29.70 20.78
C GLY A 574 1.58 -28.82 20.14
N GLY A 575 1.36 -27.52 20.01
CA GLY A 575 2.37 -26.58 19.50
C GLY A 575 1.82 -25.16 19.48
N VAL A 576 2.67 -24.18 19.81
CA VAL A 576 2.33 -22.76 19.95
C VAL A 576 1.46 -22.29 18.79
N GLY A 577 0.19 -22.00 19.07
CA GLY A 577 -0.80 -21.65 18.06
C GLY A 577 -0.42 -20.38 17.28
N PRO A 578 -0.79 -20.29 15.98
CA PRO A 578 -0.57 -19.08 15.22
C PRO A 578 -1.42 -17.99 15.85
N GLY A 579 -0.77 -16.97 16.42
CA GLY A 579 -1.45 -15.77 16.88
C GLY A 579 -2.35 -15.26 15.76
N ARG A 580 -3.66 -15.16 16.06
CA ARG A 580 -4.74 -14.68 15.19
C ARG A 580 -4.21 -13.93 13.96
N SER A 581 -4.23 -14.62 12.82
CA SER A 581 -3.90 -14.05 11.54
C SER A 581 -4.73 -12.80 11.28
N ASN A 582 -4.10 -11.90 10.54
CA ASN A 582 -4.39 -10.49 10.35
C ASN A 582 -5.64 -10.23 9.47
N ASN A 583 -6.75 -10.95 9.69
CA ASN A 583 -8.03 -10.71 9.01
C ASN A 583 -8.70 -9.38 9.42
N GLY A 584 -8.13 -8.66 10.40
CA GLY A 584 -8.64 -7.37 10.86
C GLY A 584 -8.49 -6.24 9.83
N ALA A 585 -7.39 -6.22 9.07
CA ALA A 585 -7.13 -5.20 8.05
C ALA A 585 -7.98 -5.44 6.79
N GLU A 586 -8.16 -6.69 6.38
CA GLU A 586 -9.06 -7.08 5.27
C GLU A 586 -10.55 -6.85 5.64
N ALA A 587 -10.93 -7.15 6.89
CA ALA A 587 -12.28 -6.86 7.38
C ALA A 587 -12.54 -5.36 7.66
N ALA A 588 -11.49 -4.54 7.83
CA ALA A 588 -11.62 -3.08 7.93
C ALA A 588 -11.92 -2.46 6.55
N LEU A 589 -11.39 -3.04 5.48
CA LEU A 589 -11.72 -2.69 4.09
C LEU A 589 -13.19 -3.01 3.76
N GLU A 590 -13.71 -4.15 4.22
CA GLU A 590 -15.13 -4.51 4.04
C GLU A 590 -16.08 -3.67 4.92
N ARG A 591 -15.65 -3.22 6.11
CA ARG A 591 -16.50 -2.42 7.02
C ARG A 591 -16.55 -0.93 6.73
N LYS A 592 -15.51 -0.33 6.12
CA LYS A 592 -15.51 1.11 5.78
C LYS A 592 -16.27 1.43 4.48
N ILE A 593 -16.55 0.42 3.64
CA ILE A 593 -17.30 0.54 2.39
C ILE A 593 -18.58 -0.31 2.48
N SER A 594 -19.37 -0.12 3.54
CA SER A 594 -20.73 -0.68 3.59
C SER A 594 -21.68 0.24 2.83
N PHE A 595 -22.31 -0.26 1.78
CA PHE A 595 -23.38 0.41 1.07
C PHE A 595 -24.65 0.46 1.94
N PRO A 596 -25.40 1.57 1.99
CA PRO A 596 -26.79 1.50 2.41
C PRO A 596 -27.60 0.79 1.31
N ASP A 597 -28.12 -0.39 1.61
CA ASP A 597 -29.17 -1.00 0.80
C ASP A 597 -30.40 -0.10 0.85
N SER A 598 -30.80 0.45 -0.30
CA SER A 598 -32.11 1.07 -0.40
C SER A 598 -32.78 0.74 -1.74
N LEU A 599 -34.00 0.21 -1.59
CA LEU A 599 -35.14 0.24 -2.51
C LEU A 599 -35.35 -0.97 -3.42
N SER A 600 -35.65 -2.13 -2.82
CA SER A 600 -36.62 -3.07 -3.42
C SER A 600 -38.04 -2.53 -3.20
N GLY A 601 -38.79 -2.39 -4.29
CA GLY A 601 -40.11 -1.74 -4.36
C GLY A 601 -41.12 -2.22 -3.31
N LYS A 602 -41.72 -1.24 -2.62
CA LYS A 602 -42.94 -1.45 -1.84
C LYS A 602 -44.10 -1.68 -2.81
N LYS A 603 -44.66 -2.89 -2.80
CA LYS A 603 -45.99 -3.18 -3.32
C LYS A 603 -47.01 -2.35 -2.54
N ASN A 604 -47.85 -1.61 -3.25
CA ASN A 604 -48.98 -0.87 -2.69
C ASN A 604 -50.12 -1.87 -2.35
N PRO A 605 -50.91 -1.63 -1.29
CA PRO A 605 -51.94 -2.55 -0.85
C PRO A 605 -53.25 -2.37 -1.64
N GLU A 606 -54.03 -3.45 -1.65
CA GLU A 606 -55.34 -3.64 -2.26
C GLU A 606 -56.33 -2.50 -2.00
N LYS A 607 -57.19 -2.23 -2.99
CA LYS A 607 -58.52 -1.66 -2.79
C LYS A 607 -59.57 -2.33 -3.71
N PRO A 608 -60.85 -2.30 -3.30
CA PRO A 608 -61.78 -3.40 -3.50
C PRO A 608 -62.60 -3.30 -4.79
N ARG A 609 -63.20 -4.43 -5.15
CA ARG A 609 -64.33 -4.55 -6.08
C ARG A 609 -65.49 -3.64 -5.64
N THR A 610 -66.02 -2.85 -6.57
CA THR A 610 -67.46 -2.52 -6.64
C THR A 610 -67.88 -2.40 -8.11
N GLN A 611 -69.14 -2.73 -8.32
CA GLN A 611 -69.85 -3.00 -9.57
C GLN A 611 -69.92 -1.81 -10.54
N GLU A 612 -70.11 -2.17 -11.82
CA GLU A 612 -70.66 -1.34 -12.90
C GLU A 612 -71.94 -0.63 -12.47
N VAL A 613 -72.00 0.70 -12.69
CA VAL A 613 -72.94 1.42 -13.60
C VAL A 613 -72.26 2.71 -14.02
#